data_AF-A0A521BS64-F1
#
_entry.id   AF-A0A521BS64-F1
#
_cell.length_a   1.000
_cell.length_b   1.000
_cell.length_c   1.000
_cell.angle_alpha   90.00
_cell.angle_beta   90.00
_cell.angle_gamma   90.00
#
_symmetry.space_group_name_H-M   'P 1'
#
loop_
_entity.id
_entity.type
_entity.pdbx_description
1 polymer ?
#
loop_
_entity_poly.entity_id
_entity_poly.type
_entity_poly.pdbx_seq_one_letter_code
_entity_poly.pdbx_strand_id
1 'polypeptide(L)'
;MPITPTSKTKSRATNLIRISVLLLILPVLYLALWYPISTDETLTYFEKVTKLMGYFPEKLRHPYWITVTFCGLSLSSAIFGFNSYLKFETRQGQIIAIIISAVAVFLTAIFGMMVIR
;
A
#
# COMPACT_ATOMS: atom_id res chain seq x y z
N MET A 1 -30.88 14.20 15.12
CA MET A 1 -31.37 13.82 13.79
C MET A 1 -30.27 13.07 13.07
N PRO A 2 -30.47 11.84 12.60
CA PRO A 2 -29.49 11.18 11.76
C PRO A 2 -29.48 11.88 10.40
N ILE A 3 -28.35 12.49 10.04
CA ILE A 3 -28.17 13.17 8.77
C ILE A 3 -28.01 12.06 7.73
N THR A 4 -29.06 11.78 6.95
CA THR A 4 -28.97 10.81 5.86
C THR A 4 -28.01 11.36 4.81
N PRO A 5 -27.06 10.54 4.32
CA PRO A 5 -26.04 11.00 3.39
C PRO A 5 -26.70 11.15 2.03
N THR A 6 -26.41 12.27 1.38
CA THR A 6 -26.75 12.42 -0.03
C THR A 6 -25.99 11.36 -0.85
N SER A 7 -26.58 10.89 -1.95
CA SER A 7 -25.98 9.87 -2.84
C SER A 7 -24.53 10.17 -3.26
N LYS A 8 -24.16 11.46 -3.30
CA LYS A 8 -22.80 11.95 -3.57
C LYS A 8 -21.78 11.53 -2.51
N THR A 9 -22.15 11.51 -1.22
CA THR A 9 -21.23 11.14 -0.12
C THR A 9 -20.87 9.65 -0.16
N LYS A 10 -21.86 8.78 -0.41
CA LYS A 10 -21.66 7.33 -0.57
C LYS A 10 -20.77 6.98 -1.77
N SER A 11 -20.97 7.68 -2.89
CA SER A 11 -20.13 7.55 -4.10
C SER A 11 -18.67 7.94 -3.80
N ARG A 12 -18.46 9.04 -3.06
CA ARG A 12 -17.12 9.52 -2.70
C ARG A 12 -16.37 8.57 -1.77
N ALA A 13 -17.02 8.00 -0.76
CA ALA A 13 -16.39 7.02 0.14
C ALA A 13 -15.96 5.75 -0.60
N THR A 14 -16.78 5.28 -1.54
CA THR A 14 -16.46 4.11 -2.38
C THR A 14 -15.26 4.38 -3.30
N ASN A 15 -15.18 5.59 -3.87
CA ASN A 15 -14.04 5.97 -4.71
C ASN A 15 -12.74 6.08 -3.92
N LEU A 16 -12.79 6.54 -2.66
CA LEU A 16 -11.61 6.57 -1.79
C LEU A 16 -11.09 5.16 -1.49
N ILE A 17 -11.97 4.19 -1.21
CA ILE A 17 -11.56 2.77 -1.10
C ILE A 17 -10.89 2.28 -2.38
N ARG A 18 -11.47 2.56 -3.55
CA ARG A 18 -10.91 2.11 -4.83
C ARG A 18 -9.50 2.67 -5.04
N ILE A 19 -9.30 3.95 -4.76
CA ILE A 19 -7.98 4.58 -4.83
C ILE A 19 -7.03 3.96 -3.80
N SER A 20 -7.46 3.76 -2.56
CA SER A 20 -6.67 3.07 -1.53
C SER A 20 -6.19 1.70 -2.02
N VAL A 21 -7.09 0.88 -2.57
CA VAL A 21 -6.73 -0.45 -3.09
C VAL A 21 -5.74 -0.33 -4.25
N LEU A 22 -6.00 0.57 -5.22
CA LEU A 22 -5.11 0.78 -6.37
C LEU A 22 -3.68 1.17 -5.94
N LEU A 23 -3.56 2.02 -4.92
CA LEU A 23 -2.27 2.44 -4.38
C LEU A 23 -1.49 1.31 -3.70
N LEU A 24 -2.18 0.25 -3.24
CA LEU A 24 -1.53 -0.89 -2.57
C LEU A 24 -1.09 -1.98 -3.54
N ILE A 25 -1.60 -2.01 -4.78
CA ILE A 25 -1.28 -3.08 -5.74
C ILE A 25 0.25 -3.17 -5.96
N LEU A 26 0.90 -2.07 -6.30
CA LEU A 26 2.34 -2.06 -6.59
C LEU A 26 3.20 -2.39 -5.35
N PRO A 27 2.98 -1.77 -4.16
CA PRO A 27 3.69 -2.16 -2.94
C PRO A 27 3.53 -3.65 -2.58
N VAL A 28 2.32 -4.21 -2.72
CA VAL A 28 2.08 -5.63 -2.43
C VAL A 28 2.78 -6.53 -3.44
N LEU A 29 2.71 -6.21 -4.74
CA LEU A 29 3.42 -6.96 -5.78
C LEU A 29 4.93 -6.94 -5.56
N TYR A 30 5.49 -5.80 -5.13
CA TYR A 30 6.91 -5.72 -4.79
C TYR A 30 7.29 -6.65 -3.64
N LEU A 31 6.50 -6.69 -2.55
CA LEU A 31 6.77 -7.62 -1.45
C LEU A 31 6.58 -9.08 -1.88
N ALA A 32 5.61 -9.36 -2.75
CA ALA A 32 5.41 -10.69 -3.31
C ALA A 32 6.59 -11.15 -4.16
N LEU A 33 7.27 -10.25 -4.88
CA LEU A 33 8.53 -10.52 -5.58
C LEU A 33 9.71 -10.63 -4.62
N TRP A 34 9.75 -9.79 -3.58
CA TRP A 34 10.84 -9.77 -2.60
C TRP A 34 10.89 -11.05 -1.77
N TYR A 35 9.74 -11.56 -1.30
CA TYR A 35 9.68 -12.73 -0.42
C TYR A 35 10.45 -13.96 -0.95
N PRO A 36 10.20 -14.49 -2.17
CA PRO A 36 10.94 -15.62 -2.70
C PRO A 36 12.42 -15.30 -2.98
N ILE A 37 12.75 -14.06 -3.33
CA ILE A 37 14.15 -13.65 -3.56
C ILE A 37 14.91 -13.56 -2.24
N SER A 38 14.25 -13.09 -1.18
CA SER A 38 14.84 -12.88 0.14
C SER A 38 15.20 -14.20 0.84
N THR A 39 14.42 -15.25 0.59
CA THR A 39 14.57 -16.59 1.18
C THR A 39 15.56 -17.48 0.41
N ASP A 40 16.05 -17.03 -0.73
CA ASP A 40 17.08 -17.73 -1.51
C ASP A 40 18.44 -17.63 -0.80
N GLU A 41 18.87 -18.69 -0.12
CA GLU A 41 20.13 -18.72 0.63
C GLU A 41 21.37 -18.74 -0.28
N THR A 42 21.19 -19.01 -1.58
CA THR A 42 22.31 -19.06 -2.54
C THR A 42 22.79 -17.68 -2.99
N LEU A 43 21.97 -16.64 -2.77
CA LEU A 43 22.24 -15.29 -3.23
C LEU A 43 22.74 -14.39 -2.09
N THR A 44 23.76 -13.59 -2.38
CA THR A 44 24.16 -12.46 -1.52
C THR A 44 23.07 -11.39 -1.51
N TYR A 45 23.08 -10.51 -0.49
CA TYR A 45 22.13 -9.40 -0.42
C TYR A 45 22.14 -8.53 -1.67
N PHE A 46 23.32 -8.26 -2.24
CA PHE A 46 23.46 -7.48 -3.46
C PHE A 46 22.82 -8.16 -4.67
N GLU A 47 23.01 -9.47 -4.83
CA GLU A 47 22.38 -10.25 -5.90
C GLU A 47 20.87 -10.32 -5.74
N LYS A 48 20.37 -10.44 -4.50
CA LYS A 48 18.94 -10.37 -4.19
C LYS A 48 18.33 -9.05 -4.64
N VAL A 49 18.95 -7.93 -4.26
CA VAL A 49 18.51 -6.60 -4.67
C VAL A 49 18.60 -6.44 -6.19
N THR A 50 19.68 -6.89 -6.82
CA THR A 50 19.88 -6.79 -8.27
C THR A 50 18.84 -7.60 -9.03
N LYS A 51 18.55 -8.83 -8.58
CA LYS A 51 17.49 -9.70 -9.12
C LYS A 51 16.11 -9.05 -9.00
N LEU A 52 15.82 -8.42 -7.86
CA LEU A 52 14.58 -7.68 -7.65
C LEU A 52 14.49 -6.45 -8.57
N MET A 53 15.57 -5.69 -8.72
CA MET A 53 15.62 -4.53 -9.62
C MET A 53 15.52 -4.94 -11.09
N GLY A 54 15.89 -6.18 -11.44
CA GLY A 54 15.73 -6.74 -12.78
C GLY A 54 14.29 -6.71 -13.31
N TYR A 55 13.29 -6.75 -12.41
CA TYR A 55 11.86 -6.66 -12.75
C TYR A 55 11.39 -5.24 -13.09
N PHE A 56 12.22 -4.22 -12.81
CA PHE A 56 11.90 -2.82 -13.08
C PHE A 56 12.62 -2.32 -14.35
N PRO A 57 12.01 -1.39 -15.09
CA PRO A 57 12.66 -0.75 -16.23
C PRO A 57 13.89 0.04 -15.75
N GLU A 58 14.94 0.10 -16.57
CA GLU A 58 16.25 0.67 -16.20
C GLU A 58 16.17 2.06 -15.56
N LYS A 59 15.28 2.91 -16.09
CA LYS A 59 15.07 4.29 -15.59
C LYS A 59 14.56 4.34 -14.14
N LEU A 60 13.99 3.25 -13.63
CA LEU A 60 13.41 3.15 -12.30
C LEU A 60 14.19 2.23 -11.36
N ARG A 61 15.30 1.62 -11.81
CA ARG A 61 16.10 0.64 -11.03
C ARG A 61 16.95 1.29 -9.93
N HIS A 62 16.29 2.03 -9.04
CA HIS A 62 16.94 2.57 -7.86
C HIS A 62 16.21 2.08 -6.60
N PRO A 63 16.79 1.11 -5.86
CA PRO A 63 16.08 0.39 -4.80
C PRO A 63 15.57 1.33 -3.69
N TYR A 64 16.36 2.34 -3.35
CA TYR A 64 15.95 3.36 -2.38
C TYR A 64 14.70 4.14 -2.83
N TRP A 65 14.70 4.70 -4.04
CA TRP A 65 13.57 5.48 -4.56
C TRP A 65 12.30 4.65 -4.72
N ILE A 66 12.43 3.38 -5.12
CA ILE A 66 11.30 2.45 -5.16
C ILE A 66 10.71 2.25 -3.76
N THR A 67 11.56 1.99 -2.77
CA THR A 67 11.14 1.76 -1.38
C THR A 67 10.47 3.01 -0.79
N VAL A 68 11.02 4.20 -1.02
CA VAL A 68 10.42 5.49 -0.60
C VAL A 68 9.08 5.71 -1.29
N THR A 69 8.98 5.43 -2.59
CA THR A 69 7.72 5.57 -3.34
C THR A 69 6.66 4.64 -2.78
N PHE A 70 6.98 3.37 -2.54
CA PHE A 70 6.04 2.40 -1.98
C PHE A 70 5.65 2.70 -0.53
N CYS A 71 6.56 3.27 0.25
CA CYS A 71 6.23 3.83 1.56
C CYS A 71 5.18 4.95 1.43
N GLY A 72 5.40 5.91 0.52
CA GLY A 72 4.46 7.01 0.27
C GLY A 72 3.10 6.57 -0.26
N LEU A 73 3.05 5.58 -1.16
CA LEU A 73 1.80 5.02 -1.67
C LEU A 73 1.02 4.28 -0.56
N SER A 74 1.72 3.52 0.27
CA SER A 74 1.12 2.83 1.42
C SER A 74 0.56 3.82 2.43
N LEU A 75 1.31 4.88 2.76
CA LEU A 75 0.85 5.93 3.67
C LEU A 75 -0.38 6.67 3.13
N SER A 76 -0.34 7.04 1.84
CA SER A 76 -1.48 7.69 1.17
C SER A 76 -2.71 6.81 1.16
N SER A 77 -2.52 5.50 0.92
CA SER A 77 -3.59 4.52 0.98
C SER A 77 -4.20 4.40 2.38
N ALA A 78 -3.37 4.42 3.43
CA ALA A 78 -3.82 4.41 4.82
C ALA A 78 -4.69 5.64 5.13
N ILE A 79 -4.23 6.83 4.73
CA ILE A 79 -4.96 8.09 4.91
C ILE A 79 -6.31 8.04 4.17
N PHE A 80 -6.35 7.54 2.93
CA PHE A 80 -7.59 7.41 2.17
C PHE A 80 -8.51 6.32 2.72
N GLY A 81 -7.97 5.21 3.23
CA GLY A 81 -8.71 4.13 3.86
C GLY A 81 -9.40 4.63 5.14
N PHE A 82 -8.65 5.32 6.00
CA PHE A 82 -9.18 5.94 7.22
C PHE A 82 -10.22 7.03 6.93
N ASN A 83 -9.96 7.89 5.93
CA ASN A 83 -10.95 8.88 5.49
C ASN A 83 -12.22 8.23 4.93
N SER A 84 -12.11 7.07 4.30
CA SER A 84 -13.27 6.30 3.84
C SER A 84 -14.06 5.76 5.03
N TYR A 85 -13.38 5.21 6.03
CA TYR A 85 -13.98 4.70 7.27
C TYR A 85 -14.87 5.76 7.93
N LEU A 86 -14.38 6.99 8.09
CA LEU A 86 -15.14 8.10 8.68
C LEU A 86 -16.38 8.51 7.86
N LYS A 87 -16.41 8.18 6.56
CA LYS A 87 -17.48 8.56 5.64
C LYS A 87 -18.48 7.44 5.35
N PHE A 88 -18.19 6.20 5.78
CA PHE A 88 -19.13 5.10 5.67
C PHE A 88 -20.12 5.11 6.84
N GLU A 89 -21.39 4.88 6.54
CA GLU A 89 -22.43 4.75 7.57
C GLU A 89 -22.74 3.31 7.91
N THR A 90 -22.54 2.41 6.94
CA THR A 90 -22.72 0.98 7.16
C THR A 90 -21.51 0.42 7.90
N ARG A 91 -21.75 -0.33 8.97
CA ARG A 91 -20.70 -1.05 9.71
C ARG A 91 -19.82 -1.93 8.81
N GLN A 92 -20.40 -2.58 7.80
CA GLN A 92 -19.65 -3.39 6.83
C GLN A 92 -18.65 -2.54 6.02
N GLY A 93 -19.09 -1.41 5.45
CA GLY A 93 -18.19 -0.50 4.71
C GLY A 93 -17.09 0.09 5.58
N GLN A 94 -17.42 0.43 6.84
CA GLN A 94 -16.44 0.85 7.85
C GLN A 94 -15.40 -0.26 8.12
N ILE A 95 -15.84 -1.51 8.33
CA ILE A 95 -14.95 -2.65 8.57
C ILE A 95 -13.99 -2.85 7.38
N ILE A 96 -14.49 -2.79 6.14
CA ILE A 96 -13.65 -2.94 4.95
C ILE A 96 -12.62 -1.81 4.88
N ALA A 97 -13.05 -0.56 5.10
CA ALA A 97 -12.17 0.60 5.06
C ALA A 97 -11.06 0.54 6.12
N ILE A 98 -11.38 0.09 7.34
CA ILE A 98 -10.39 -0.02 8.42
C ILE A 98 -9.41 -1.17 8.19
N ILE A 99 -9.86 -2.29 7.61
CA ILE A 99 -8.97 -3.40 7.20
C ILE A 99 -7.96 -2.89 6.16
N ILE A 100 -8.44 -2.21 5.12
CA ILE A 100 -7.56 -1.64 4.08
C ILE A 100 -6.56 -0.65 4.70
N SER A 101 -7.05 0.21 5.59
CA SER A 101 -6.19 1.17 6.31
C SER A 101 -5.14 0.46 7.16
N ALA A 102 -5.50 -0.62 7.88
CA ALA A 102 -4.57 -1.38 8.72
C ALA A 102 -3.48 -2.06 7.89
N VAL A 103 -3.86 -2.68 6.77
CA VAL A 103 -2.89 -3.28 5.82
C VAL A 103 -1.94 -2.20 5.27
N ALA A 104 -2.48 -1.04 4.89
CA ALA A 104 -1.67 0.06 4.38
C ALA A 104 -0.69 0.62 5.42
N VAL A 105 -1.09 0.74 6.69
CA VAL A 105 -0.20 1.13 7.79
C VAL A 105 0.90 0.09 8.00
N PHE A 106 0.54 -1.21 7.98
CA PHE A 106 1.49 -2.29 8.11
C PHE A 106 2.55 -2.26 6.99
N LEU A 107 2.13 -2.07 5.73
CA LEU A 107 3.06 -1.90 4.61
C LEU A 107 3.94 -0.66 4.77
N THR A 108 3.36 0.46 5.20
CA THR A 108 4.12 1.69 5.48
C THR A 108 5.21 1.45 6.51
N ALA A 109 4.92 0.69 7.57
CA ALA A 109 5.91 0.33 8.58
C ALA A 109 7.04 -0.55 8.00
N ILE A 110 6.69 -1.56 7.19
CA ILE A 110 7.69 -2.42 6.52
C ILE A 110 8.61 -1.58 5.63
N PHE A 111 8.05 -0.79 4.72
CA PHE A 111 8.85 0.04 3.82
C PHE A 111 9.62 1.13 4.57
N GLY A 112 9.04 1.72 5.62
CA GLY A 112 9.72 2.68 6.48
C GLY A 112 10.96 2.09 7.17
N MET A 113 10.86 0.85 7.69
CA MET A 113 12.02 0.14 8.25
C MET A 113 13.10 -0.15 7.18
N MET A 114 12.69 -0.45 5.94
CA MET A 114 13.63 -0.67 4.83
C MET A 114 14.32 0.61 4.35
N VAL A 115 13.73 1.79 4.58
CA VAL A 115 14.35 3.09 4.21
C VAL A 115 15.38 3.54 5.24
N ILE A 116 15.17 3.21 6.52
CA ILE A 116 16.03 3.64 7.63
C ILE A 116 17.29 2.76 7.74
N ARG A 117 17.23 1.51 7.28
CA ARG A 117 18.34 0.55 7.25
C ARG A 117 19.15 0.65 5.96
#